data_AF-A0A8T7K8S4-F1
#
_entry.id   AF-A0A8T7K8S4-F1
#
_cell.length_a   1.000
_cell.length_b   1.000
_cell.length_c   1.000
_cell.angle_alpha   90.00
_cell.angle_beta   90.00
_cell.angle_gamma   90.00
#
_symmetry.space_group_name_H-M   'P 1'
#
loop_
_entity.id
_entity.type
_entity.pdbx_description
1 polymer ?
#
loop_
_entity_poly.entity_id
_entity_poly.type
_entity_poly.pdbx_seq_one_letter_code
_entity_poly.pdbx_strand_id
1 'polypeptide(L)'
;MATQFPAEQASESEYHELRDEMLRRVDARQQSISVILGLAAGFTGVGWNTSAIILMIYPLMALLLTVAWAQNEMRIGQLSAYLAALEAHLPGLGWEKFYRAKDKESVFGTWPLELLAVAGILLLTQWLAFGLGLYQFSIGTQLIHWIMLVVDLAALVTTLMLVVYIVRRVRALRLGL
;
A
#
# COMPACT_ATOMS: atom_id res chain seq x y z
N MET A 1 -17.41 -12.95 -45.03
CA MET A 1 -16.15 -13.24 -44.33
C MET A 1 -15.35 -11.95 -44.30
N ALA A 2 -15.72 -11.02 -43.41
CA ALA A 2 -15.28 -9.62 -43.48
C ALA A 2 -14.71 -9.17 -42.12
N THR A 3 -13.41 -8.89 -42.10
CA THR A 3 -12.75 -7.77 -41.39
C THR A 3 -13.10 -7.48 -39.93
N GLN A 4 -13.22 -8.48 -39.05
CA GLN A 4 -13.20 -8.27 -37.59
C GLN A 4 -11.79 -8.22 -36.96
N PHE A 5 -10.75 -8.57 -37.72
CA PHE A 5 -9.38 -8.78 -37.23
C PHE A 5 -8.68 -7.58 -36.55
N PRO A 6 -8.80 -6.31 -36.97
CA PRO A 6 -7.97 -5.25 -36.39
C PRO A 6 -8.41 -4.81 -34.98
N ALA A 7 -9.71 -4.87 -34.68
CA ALA A 7 -10.24 -4.43 -33.38
C ALA A 7 -10.00 -5.48 -32.28
N GLU A 8 -10.14 -6.75 -32.62
CA GLU A 8 -9.89 -7.87 -31.69
C GLU A 8 -8.39 -7.97 -31.35
N GLN A 9 -7.52 -7.88 -32.35
CA GLN A 9 -6.06 -7.85 -32.14
C GLN A 9 -5.58 -6.63 -31.34
N ALA A 10 -6.18 -5.45 -31.56
CA ALA A 10 -5.88 -4.27 -30.76
C ALA A 10 -6.28 -4.45 -29.29
N SER A 11 -7.42 -5.09 -29.04
CA SER A 11 -7.95 -5.35 -27.69
C SER A 11 -7.14 -6.42 -26.94
N GLU A 12 -6.65 -7.44 -27.65
CA GLU A 12 -5.69 -8.41 -27.09
C GLU A 12 -4.35 -7.76 -26.74
N SER A 13 -3.81 -6.91 -27.62
CA SER A 13 -2.56 -6.18 -27.33
C SER A 13 -2.71 -5.27 -26.11
N GLU A 14 -3.79 -4.51 -26.05
CA GLU A 14 -4.12 -3.66 -24.90
C GLU A 14 -4.22 -4.48 -23.61
N TYR A 15 -4.88 -5.63 -23.66
CA TYR A 15 -5.00 -6.53 -22.52
C TYR A 15 -3.62 -6.99 -22.00
N HIS A 16 -2.72 -7.39 -22.90
CA HIS A 16 -1.36 -7.81 -22.54
C HIS A 16 -0.56 -6.66 -21.90
N GLU A 17 -0.62 -5.46 -22.49
CA GLU A 17 0.06 -4.28 -21.96
C GLU A 17 -0.43 -3.90 -20.56
N LEU A 18 -1.74 -3.93 -20.33
CA LEU A 18 -2.34 -3.61 -19.04
C LEU A 18 -2.04 -4.67 -17.98
N ARG A 19 -2.02 -5.95 -18.37
CA ARG A 19 -1.61 -7.04 -17.49
C ARG A 19 -0.15 -6.87 -17.06
N ASP A 20 0.75 -6.59 -18.00
CA ASP A 20 2.16 -6.38 -17.70
C ASP A 20 2.37 -5.16 -16.80
N GLU A 21 1.66 -4.07 -17.05
CA GLU A 21 1.70 -2.88 -16.20
C GLU A 21 1.22 -3.17 -14.77
N MET A 22 0.16 -3.96 -14.61
CA MET A 22 -0.31 -4.39 -13.29
C MET A 22 0.70 -5.30 -12.60
N LEU A 23 1.36 -6.23 -13.30
CA LEU A 23 2.44 -7.04 -12.73
C LEU A 23 3.61 -6.17 -12.23
N ARG A 24 4.06 -5.20 -13.03
CA ARG A 24 5.09 -4.22 -12.62
C ARG A 24 4.69 -3.45 -11.37
N ARG A 25 3.41 -3.11 -11.21
CA ARG A 25 2.90 -2.42 -10.01
C ARG A 25 2.89 -3.31 -8.78
N VAL A 26 2.61 -4.60 -8.94
CA VAL A 26 2.73 -5.59 -7.85
C VAL A 26 4.19 -5.72 -7.40
N ASP A 27 5.14 -5.71 -8.33
CA ASP A 27 6.57 -5.74 -8.00
C ASP A 27 7.01 -4.45 -7.30
N ALA A 28 6.58 -3.29 -7.79
CA ALA A 28 6.85 -2.00 -7.17
C ALA A 28 6.29 -1.91 -5.73
N ARG A 29 5.14 -2.55 -5.47
CA ARG A 29 4.58 -2.70 -4.13
C ARG A 29 5.50 -3.51 -3.22
N GLN A 30 6.01 -4.66 -3.67
CA GLN A 30 6.93 -5.47 -2.88
C GLN A 30 8.24 -4.72 -2.59
N GLN A 31 8.77 -4.01 -3.58
CA GLN A 31 9.95 -3.16 -3.40
C GLN A 31 9.71 -2.08 -2.34
N SER A 32 8.52 -1.47 -2.33
CA SER A 32 8.15 -0.45 -1.34
C SER A 32 8.18 -1.01 0.08
N ILE A 33 7.74 -2.26 0.29
CA ILE A 33 7.80 -2.94 1.60
C ILE A 33 9.26 -3.08 2.06
N SER A 34 10.15 -3.53 1.17
CA SER A 34 11.58 -3.65 1.49
C SER A 34 12.20 -2.31 1.86
N VAL A 35 11.84 -1.23 1.15
CA VAL A 35 12.30 0.13 1.47
C VAL A 35 11.77 0.58 2.84
N ILE A 36 10.48 0.38 3.13
CA ILE A 36 9.86 0.73 4.41
C ILE A 36 10.57 0.01 5.57
N LEU A 37 10.80 -1.30 5.43
CA LEU A 37 11.48 -2.11 6.45
C LEU A 37 12.94 -1.68 6.62
N GLY A 38 13.66 -1.43 5.53
CA GLY A 38 15.04 -0.96 5.58
C GLY A 38 15.16 0.39 6.28
N LEU A 39 14.26 1.33 5.99
CA LEU A 39 14.19 2.61 6.67
C LEU A 39 13.82 2.44 8.14
N ALA A 40 12.82 1.61 8.46
CA ALA A 40 12.43 1.33 9.84
C ALA A 40 13.61 0.81 10.66
N ALA A 41 14.33 -0.17 10.11
CA ALA A 41 15.50 -0.75 10.75
C ALA A 41 16.63 0.27 10.90
N GLY A 42 16.91 1.06 9.85
CA GLY A 42 17.94 2.10 9.88
C GLY A 42 17.66 3.18 10.92
N PHE A 43 16.46 3.76 10.90
CA PHE A 43 16.05 4.80 11.85
C PHE A 43 15.97 4.27 13.28
N THR A 44 15.42 3.08 13.49
CA THR A 44 15.30 2.49 14.83
C THR A 44 16.67 2.11 15.38
N GLY A 45 17.51 1.46 14.57
CA GLY A 45 18.84 1.01 14.97
C GLY A 45 19.79 2.16 15.31
N VAL A 46 19.84 3.19 14.45
CA VAL A 46 20.67 4.38 14.70
C VAL A 46 20.05 5.25 15.80
N GLY A 47 18.74 5.50 15.71
CA GLY A 47 18.03 6.42 16.60
C GLY A 47 18.01 5.96 18.06
N TRP A 48 18.05 4.65 18.31
CA TRP A 48 18.08 4.11 19.67
C TRP A 48 19.28 4.60 20.51
N ASN A 49 20.45 4.76 19.91
CA ASN A 49 21.67 5.13 20.63
C ASN A 49 22.09 6.59 20.43
N THR A 50 21.51 7.31 19.47
CA THR A 50 22.00 8.64 19.07
C THR A 50 21.09 9.78 19.53
N SER A 51 19.82 9.79 19.13
CA SER A 51 18.93 10.93 19.40
C SER A 51 17.47 10.58 19.16
N ALA A 52 16.61 11.05 20.07
CA ALA A 52 15.16 10.96 19.95
C ALA A 52 14.65 11.64 18.67
N ILE A 53 15.31 12.70 18.23
CA ILE A 53 14.94 13.44 17.00
C ILE A 53 15.04 12.53 15.77
N ILE A 54 16.04 11.65 15.70
CA ILE A 54 16.19 10.72 14.57
C ILE A 54 15.02 9.74 14.55
N LEU A 55 14.63 9.20 15.71
CA LEU A 55 13.47 8.32 15.83
C LEU A 55 12.17 9.04 15.43
N MET A 56 12.03 10.31 15.82
CA MET A 56 10.87 11.15 15.53
C MET A 56 10.80 11.67 14.08
N ILE A 57 11.82 11.45 13.25
CA ILE A 57 11.71 11.74 11.80
C ILE A 57 11.02 10.58 11.07
N TYR A 58 11.11 9.36 11.63
CA TYR A 58 10.61 8.16 10.97
C TYR A 58 9.09 8.16 10.75
N PRO A 59 8.22 8.52 11.72
CA PRO A 59 6.78 8.53 11.50
C PRO A 59 6.35 9.40 10.33
N LEU A 60 6.96 10.57 10.15
CA LEU A 60 6.71 11.43 9.00
C LEU A 60 7.10 10.77 7.67
N MET A 61 8.29 10.15 7.61
CA MET A 61 8.74 9.42 6.42
C MET A 61 7.80 8.24 6.09
N ALA A 62 7.39 7.48 7.11
CA ALA A 62 6.47 6.38 6.94
C ALA A 62 5.08 6.84 6.48
N LEU A 63 4.61 8.04 6.88
CA LEU A 63 3.38 8.62 6.33
C LEU A 63 3.50 8.85 4.81
N LEU A 64 4.60 9.47 4.35
CA LEU A 64 4.82 9.73 2.93
C LEU A 64 4.88 8.42 2.12
N LEU A 65 5.55 7.40 2.66
CA LEU A 65 5.60 6.06 2.06
C LEU A 65 4.22 5.41 2.02
N THR A 66 3.41 5.60 3.05
CA THR A 66 2.02 5.11 3.08
C THR A 66 1.19 5.76 1.98
N VAL A 67 1.36 7.06 1.73
CA VAL A 67 0.68 7.77 0.63
C VAL A 67 1.11 7.21 -0.73
N ALA A 68 2.40 7.00 -0.96
CA ALA A 68 2.91 6.42 -2.20
C ALA A 68 2.38 4.99 -2.43
N TRP A 69 2.39 4.16 -1.38
CA TRP A 69 1.82 2.82 -1.42
C TRP A 69 0.31 2.85 -1.69
N ALA A 70 -0.43 3.73 -1.03
CA ALA A 70 -1.87 3.91 -1.21
C ALA A 70 -2.24 4.23 -2.67
N GLN A 71 -1.46 5.11 -3.31
CA GLN A 71 -1.65 5.46 -4.71
C GLN A 71 -1.47 4.23 -5.62
N ASN A 72 -0.45 3.41 -5.36
CA ASN A 72 -0.21 2.19 -6.12
C ASN A 72 -1.36 1.18 -5.97
N GLU A 73 -1.85 0.96 -4.75
CA GLU A 73 -3.00 0.07 -4.50
C GLU A 73 -4.26 0.52 -5.26
N MET A 74 -4.55 1.83 -5.26
CA MET A 74 -5.69 2.36 -6.01
C MET A 74 -5.55 2.14 -7.52
N ARG A 75 -4.34 2.31 -8.07
CA ARG A 75 -4.07 2.08 -9.50
C ARG A 75 -4.19 0.62 -9.88
N ILE A 76 -3.69 -0.29 -9.05
CA ILE A 76 -3.84 -1.75 -9.25
C ILE A 76 -5.33 -2.11 -9.28
N GLY A 77 -6.12 -1.61 -8.32
CA GLY A 77 -7.56 -1.87 -8.28
C GLY A 77 -8.32 -1.35 -9.51
N GLN A 78 -7.94 -0.17 -10.03
CA GLN A 78 -8.51 0.38 -11.27
C GLN A 78 -8.17 -0.48 -12.49
N LEU A 79 -6.91 -0.92 -12.61
CA LEU A 79 -6.46 -1.78 -13.71
C LEU A 79 -7.15 -3.16 -13.67
N SER A 80 -7.26 -3.78 -12.50
CA SER A 80 -7.97 -5.05 -12.32
C SER A 80 -9.46 -4.93 -12.70
N ALA A 81 -10.14 -3.84 -12.30
CA ALA A 81 -11.53 -3.61 -12.69
C ALA A 81 -11.69 -3.42 -14.21
N TYR A 82 -10.75 -2.72 -14.84
CA TYR A 82 -10.77 -2.52 -16.30
C TYR A 82 -10.47 -3.82 -17.06
N LEU A 83 -9.46 -4.60 -16.63
CA LEU A 83 -9.16 -5.91 -17.19
C LEU A 83 -10.36 -6.86 -17.09
N ALA A 84 -11.06 -6.86 -15.95
CA ALA A 84 -12.28 -7.66 -15.79
C ALA A 84 -13.37 -7.28 -16.79
N ALA A 85 -13.54 -5.98 -17.07
CA ALA A 85 -14.48 -5.49 -18.07
C ALA A 85 -14.04 -5.87 -19.49
N LEU A 86 -12.74 -5.84 -19.78
CA LEU A 86 -12.20 -6.23 -21.09
C LEU A 86 -12.36 -7.74 -21.34
N GLU A 87 -12.08 -8.59 -20.34
CA GLU A 87 -12.32 -10.05 -20.38
C GLU A 87 -13.80 -10.45 -20.53
N ALA A 88 -14.74 -9.53 -20.26
CA ALA A 88 -16.16 -9.79 -20.52
C ALA A 88 -16.50 -9.70 -22.01
N HIS A 89 -15.72 -8.94 -22.79
CA HIS A 89 -15.92 -8.70 -24.21
C HIS A 89 -15.02 -9.56 -25.11
N LEU A 90 -13.90 -10.06 -24.58
CA LEU A 90 -12.95 -10.91 -25.30
C LEU A 90 -13.06 -12.38 -24.85
N PRO A 91 -13.64 -13.28 -25.66
CA PRO A 91 -13.69 -14.69 -25.33
C PRO A 91 -12.27 -15.31 -25.35
N GLY A 92 -12.00 -16.25 -24.45
CA GLY A 92 -10.69 -16.94 -24.36
C GLY A 92 -9.70 -16.34 -23.35
N LEU A 93 -9.97 -15.14 -22.84
CA LEU A 93 -9.23 -14.54 -21.73
C LEU A 93 -9.95 -14.83 -20.39
N GLY A 94 -9.18 -15.20 -19.37
CA GLY A 94 -9.74 -15.61 -18.07
C GLY A 94 -8.75 -15.53 -16.91
N TRP A 95 -7.71 -14.72 -17.03
CA TRP A 95 -6.71 -14.56 -15.98
C TRP A 95 -7.32 -13.84 -14.77
N GLU A 96 -8.06 -12.76 -15.00
CA GLU A 96 -8.69 -11.98 -13.93
C GLU A 96 -9.85 -12.78 -13.31
N LYS A 97 -10.62 -13.50 -14.12
CA LYS A 97 -11.63 -14.47 -13.63
C LYS A 97 -11.02 -15.54 -12.72
N PHE A 98 -9.87 -16.11 -13.10
CA PHE A 98 -9.17 -17.11 -12.30
C PHE A 98 -8.65 -16.55 -10.97
N TYR A 99 -8.00 -15.39 -11.00
CA TYR A 99 -7.50 -14.74 -9.77
C TYR A 99 -8.63 -14.34 -8.84
N ARG A 100 -9.75 -13.84 -9.36
CA ARG A 100 -10.95 -13.52 -8.57
C ARG A 100 -11.58 -14.74 -7.93
N ALA A 101 -11.62 -15.87 -8.63
CA ALA A 101 -12.11 -17.12 -8.06
C ALA A 101 -11.24 -17.56 -6.88
N LYS A 102 -9.92 -17.49 -7.02
CA LYS A 102 -8.98 -17.77 -5.92
C LYS A 102 -9.11 -16.81 -4.75
N ASP A 103 -9.30 -15.52 -4.99
CA ASP A 103 -9.50 -14.53 -3.92
C ASP A 103 -10.75 -14.84 -3.08
N LYS A 104 -11.82 -15.34 -3.71
CA LYS A 104 -13.07 -15.76 -3.04
C LYS A 104 -12.91 -17.03 -2.20
N GLU A 105 -11.96 -17.90 -2.55
CA GLU A 105 -11.68 -19.15 -1.81
C GLU A 105 -10.82 -18.93 -0.56
N SER A 106 -10.29 -17.71 -0.34
CA SER A 106 -9.44 -17.46 0.82
C SER A 106 -10.19 -17.58 2.16
N VAL A 107 -9.62 -18.36 3.08
CA VAL A 107 -10.20 -18.75 4.38
C VAL A 107 -10.50 -17.55 5.30
N PHE A 108 -9.84 -16.42 5.09
CA PHE A 108 -10.04 -15.18 5.85
C PHE A 108 -11.14 -14.26 5.30
N GLY A 109 -11.92 -14.72 4.31
CA GLY A 109 -13.05 -13.99 3.75
C GLY A 109 -12.64 -12.81 2.87
N THR A 110 -13.53 -11.82 2.69
CA THR A 110 -13.31 -10.65 1.81
C THR A 110 -12.23 -9.67 2.29
N TRP A 111 -11.53 -9.97 3.38
CA TRP A 111 -10.55 -9.08 3.96
C TRP A 111 -9.24 -9.11 3.16
N PRO A 112 -8.73 -7.94 2.72
CA PRO A 112 -7.50 -7.88 1.95
C PRO A 112 -6.30 -8.08 2.90
N LEU A 113 -5.96 -9.34 3.21
CA LEU A 113 -4.86 -9.70 4.11
C LEU A 113 -3.51 -9.09 3.68
N GLU A 114 -3.25 -9.04 2.37
CA GLU A 114 -2.05 -8.40 1.83
C GLU A 114 -1.96 -6.93 2.23
N LEU A 115 -3.09 -6.23 2.14
CA LEU A 115 -3.22 -4.83 2.48
C LEU A 115 -3.01 -4.62 3.99
N LEU A 116 -3.57 -5.53 4.80
CA LEU A 116 -3.41 -5.51 6.26
C LEU A 116 -1.97 -5.81 6.68
N ALA A 117 -1.26 -6.68 5.97
CA ALA A 117 0.13 -7.00 6.26
C ALA A 117 1.03 -5.77 6.06
N VAL A 118 0.90 -5.08 4.93
CA VAL A 118 1.69 -3.86 4.66
C VAL A 118 1.32 -2.74 5.63
N ALA A 119 0.02 -2.51 5.83
CA ALA A 119 -0.45 -1.50 6.78
C ALA A 119 -0.02 -1.81 8.23
N GLY A 120 -0.06 -3.09 8.62
CA GLY A 120 0.37 -3.55 9.93
C GLY A 120 1.85 -3.30 10.16
N ILE A 121 2.70 -3.58 9.16
CA ILE A 121 4.13 -3.26 9.22
C ILE A 121 4.34 -1.75 9.41
N LEU A 122 3.72 -0.92 8.57
CA LEU A 122 3.84 0.54 8.64
C LEU A 122 3.40 1.10 9.99
N LEU A 123 2.23 0.69 10.49
CA LEU A 123 1.73 1.16 11.77
C LEU A 123 2.63 0.68 12.91
N LEU A 124 3.03 -0.59 12.92
CA LEU A 124 3.86 -1.15 13.98
C LEU A 124 5.22 -0.47 14.06
N THR A 125 5.87 -0.20 12.92
CA THR A 125 7.16 0.49 12.89
C THR A 125 7.02 1.95 13.32
N GLN A 126 5.94 2.65 12.93
CA GLN A 126 5.68 4.02 13.40
C GLN A 126 5.43 4.06 14.91
N TRP A 127 4.62 3.14 15.43
CA TRP A 127 4.36 3.02 16.86
C TRP A 127 5.63 2.70 17.65
N LEU A 128 6.48 1.82 17.12
CA LEU A 128 7.77 1.51 17.73
C LEU A 128 8.66 2.76 17.77
N ALA A 129 8.85 3.45 16.64
CA ALA A 129 9.69 4.65 16.58
C ALA A 129 9.16 5.76 17.52
N PHE A 130 7.85 6.00 17.52
CA PHE A 130 7.20 6.96 18.42
C PHE A 130 7.38 6.58 19.90
N GLY A 131 7.17 5.30 20.25
CA GLY A 131 7.36 4.80 21.60
C GLY A 131 8.81 4.91 22.09
N LEU A 132 9.79 4.62 21.24
CA LEU A 132 11.20 4.78 21.57
C LEU A 132 11.59 6.26 21.69
N GLY A 133 11.05 7.12 20.83
CA GLY A 133 11.22 8.58 20.92
C GLY A 133 10.66 9.14 22.22
N LEU A 134 9.48 8.67 22.63
CA LEU A 134 8.87 8.97 23.93
C LEU A 134 9.71 8.49 25.11
N TYR A 135 10.30 7.29 25.02
CA TYR A 135 11.14 6.75 26.08
C TYR A 135 12.40 7.59 26.32
N GLN A 136 12.98 8.14 25.24
CA GLN A 136 14.13 9.06 25.33
C GLN A 136 13.72 10.50 25.70
N PHE A 137 12.43 10.78 25.80
CA PHE A 137 11.92 12.11 26.09
C PHE A 137 12.09 12.47 27.57
N SER A 138 12.82 13.54 27.85
CA SER A 138 12.95 14.10 29.21
C SER A 138 12.13 15.39 29.35
N ILE A 139 11.50 15.59 30.51
CA ILE A 139 10.56 16.70 30.76
C ILE A 139 11.25 18.09 30.66
N GLY A 140 12.58 18.16 30.74
CA GLY A 140 13.36 19.39 30.53
C GLY A 140 13.85 19.65 29.09
N THR A 141 13.33 18.92 28.09
CA THR A 141 13.81 18.99 26.71
C THR A 141 13.43 20.28 25.97
N GLN A 142 14.26 20.65 25.01
CA GLN A 142 14.10 21.82 24.14
C GLN A 142 12.76 21.79 23.39
N LEU A 143 12.18 22.96 23.10
CA LEU A 143 10.91 23.17 22.38
C LEU A 143 10.74 22.30 21.12
N ILE A 144 11.84 22.03 20.41
CA ILE A 144 11.86 21.22 19.20
C ILE A 144 11.30 19.80 19.41
N HIS A 145 11.53 19.18 20.57
CA HIS A 145 11.06 17.82 20.85
C HIS A 145 9.53 17.77 20.98
N TRP A 146 8.92 18.81 21.56
CA TRP A 146 7.47 18.94 21.65
C TRP A 146 6.83 19.12 20.27
N ILE A 147 7.45 19.92 19.40
CA ILE A 147 6.97 20.11 18.02
C ILE A 147 7.02 18.77 17.27
N MET A 148 8.15 18.06 17.36
CA MET A 148 8.31 16.76 16.70
C MET A 148 7.30 15.73 17.20
N LEU A 149 7.05 15.67 18.51
CA LEU A 149 6.05 14.80 19.11
C LEU A 149 4.64 15.04 18.54
N VAL A 150 4.24 16.30 18.39
CA VAL A 150 2.94 16.66 17.81
C VAL A 150 2.88 16.26 16.33
N VAL A 151 3.96 16.50 15.58
CA VAL A 151 4.06 16.11 14.17
C VAL A 151 3.96 14.59 14.02
N ASP A 152 4.62 13.81 14.87
CA ASP A 152 4.58 12.36 14.84
C ASP A 152 3.21 11.81 15.17
N LEU A 153 2.56 12.37 16.19
CA LEU A 153 1.20 11.98 16.54
C LEU A 153 0.24 12.28 15.38
N ALA A 154 0.35 13.45 14.75
CA ALA A 154 -0.42 13.80 13.57
C ALA A 154 -0.13 12.84 12.40
N ALA A 155 1.14 12.47 12.20
CA ALA A 155 1.54 11.52 11.16
C ALA A 155 0.94 10.13 11.40
N LEU A 156 1.06 9.58 12.62
CA LEU A 156 0.46 8.31 13.03
C LEU A 156 -1.05 8.28 12.80
N VAL A 157 -1.75 9.32 13.25
CA VAL A 157 -3.21 9.44 13.07
C VAL A 157 -3.57 9.49 11.58
N THR A 158 -2.81 10.26 10.80
CA THR A 158 -3.05 10.38 9.35
C THR A 158 -2.79 9.05 8.64
N THR A 159 -1.72 8.33 8.96
CA THR A 159 -1.44 6.98 8.45
C THR A 159 -2.60 6.04 8.74
N LEU A 160 -3.08 6.03 9.99
CA LEU A 160 -4.18 5.17 10.41
C LEU A 160 -5.47 5.51 9.64
N MET A 161 -5.81 6.79 9.52
CA MET A 161 -6.97 7.23 8.74
C MET A 161 -6.86 6.81 7.27
N LEU A 162 -5.67 6.98 6.67
CA LEU A 162 -5.41 6.62 5.28
C LEU A 162 -5.54 5.10 5.05
N VAL A 163 -4.97 4.28 5.93
CA VAL A 163 -5.11 2.82 5.89
C VAL A 163 -6.59 2.42 5.98
N VAL A 164 -7.33 2.96 6.95
CA VAL A 164 -8.77 2.67 7.11
C VAL A 164 -9.55 3.07 5.86
N TYR A 165 -9.24 4.23 5.27
CA TYR A 165 -9.85 4.69 4.03
C TYR A 165 -9.61 3.71 2.86
N ILE A 166 -8.37 3.25 2.66
CA ILE A 166 -8.03 2.32 1.58
C ILE A 166 -8.71 0.97 1.81
N VAL A 167 -8.66 0.41 3.02
CA VAL A 167 -9.31 -0.87 3.35
C VAL A 167 -10.80 -0.80 3.04
N ARG A 168 -11.48 0.28 3.43
CA ARG A 168 -12.90 0.50 3.13
C ARG A 168 -13.16 0.59 1.63
N ARG A 169 -12.31 1.33 0.91
CA ARG A 169 -12.46 1.54 -0.55
C ARG A 169 -12.23 0.25 -1.34
N VAL A 170 -11.18 -0.50 -1.02
CA VAL A 170 -10.88 -1.79 -1.65
C VAL A 170 -12.00 -2.79 -1.37
N ARG A 171 -12.52 -2.82 -0.14
CA ARG A 171 -13.66 -3.66 0.21
C ARG A 171 -14.91 -3.27 -0.60
N ALA A 172 -15.18 -1.99 -0.77
CA ALA A 172 -16.32 -1.53 -1.58
C ALA A 172 -16.18 -1.95 -3.06
N LEU A 173 -14.98 -1.83 -3.65
CA LEU A 173 -14.72 -2.27 -5.02
C LEU A 173 -14.86 -3.79 -5.20
N ARG A 174 -14.52 -4.58 -4.17
CA ARG A 174 -14.68 -6.03 -4.19
C ARG A 174 -16.13 -6.51 -3.99
N LEU A 175 -17.01 -5.68 -3.43
CA LEU A 175 -18.42 -6.02 -3.13
C LEU A 175 -19.42 -5.41 -4.11
N GLY A 176 -19.06 -4.30 -4.78
CA GLY A 176 -19.91 -3.59 -5.75
C GLY A 176 -19.76 -4.06 -7.21
N LEU A 177 -19.07 -5.18 -7.42
CA LEU A 177 -18.87 -5.92 -8.67
C LEU A 177 -19.04 -7.42 -8.36
#